data_AF-A0A4V1N3Q0-F1
#
_entry.id   AF-A0A4V1N3Q0-F1
#
_cell.length_a   1.000
_cell.length_b   1.000
_cell.length_c   1.000
_cell.angle_alpha   90.00
_cell.angle_beta   90.00
_cell.angle_gamma   90.00
#
_symmetry.space_group_name_H-M   'P 1'
#
loop_
_entity.id
_entity.type
_entity.pdbx_description
1 polymer ?
#
loop_
_entity_poly.entity_id
_entity_poly.type
_entity_poly.pdbx_seq_one_letter_code
_entity_poly.pdbx_strand_id
1 'polypeptide(L)'
;MAKKVMRRLIRSLRGREHDGLKVVALLHYGAVDIDPRHLVVWMLLDGRPDDQIPAWLRVSPLLIESLRPTDIDYSWLLDLRSEVQEAFRKARWVDPDNVTVMVDSAHRVERSGFNYFRG
;
A
#
# COMPACT_ATOMS: atom_id res chain seq x y z
N MET A 1 5.90 -5.01 -17.13
CA MET A 1 6.91 -4.33 -16.27
C MET A 1 6.52 -4.33 -14.78
N ALA A 2 5.30 -3.91 -14.42
CA ALA A 2 4.80 -3.88 -13.04
C ALA A 2 5.01 -5.19 -12.25
N LYS A 3 4.68 -6.35 -12.84
CA LYS A 3 4.90 -7.68 -12.22
C LYS A 3 6.35 -7.92 -11.78
N LYS A 4 7.35 -7.38 -12.48
CA LYS A 4 8.78 -7.52 -12.10
C LYS A 4 9.13 -6.64 -10.90
N VAL A 5 8.62 -5.40 -10.88
CA VAL A 5 8.80 -4.45 -9.77
C VAL A 5 8.10 -4.99 -8.52
N MET A 6 6.85 -5.43 -8.63
CA MET A 6 6.09 -6.03 -7.53
C MET A 6 6.78 -7.26 -6.92
N ARG A 7 7.36 -8.15 -7.73
CA ARG A 7 8.13 -9.30 -7.20
C ARG A 7 9.37 -8.91 -6.40
N ARG A 8 9.95 -7.73 -6.65
CA ARG A 8 11.08 -7.20 -5.86
C ARG A 8 10.56 -6.58 -4.56
N LEU A 9 9.53 -5.76 -4.65
CA LEU A 9 8.81 -5.15 -3.52
C LEU A 9 8.31 -6.19 -2.52
N ILE A 10 7.65 -7.25 -3.00
CA ILE A 10 7.18 -8.35 -2.14
C ILE A 10 8.36 -8.98 -1.38
N ARG A 11 9.53 -9.13 -2.01
CA ARG A 11 10.71 -9.69 -1.34
C ARG A 11 11.35 -8.73 -0.33
N SER A 12 11.27 -7.42 -0.55
CA SER A 12 11.94 -6.44 0.31
C SER A 12 11.06 -5.91 1.45
N LEU A 13 9.74 -5.87 1.25
CA LEU A 13 8.79 -5.26 2.17
C LEU A 13 8.00 -6.29 2.96
N ARG A 14 7.68 -7.47 2.39
CA ARG A 14 6.95 -8.50 3.14
C ARG A 14 7.78 -8.96 4.34
N GLY A 15 7.15 -9.03 5.49
CA GLY A 15 7.77 -9.38 6.76
C GLY A 15 8.41 -8.22 7.49
N ARG A 16 8.44 -7.00 6.92
CA ARG A 16 8.86 -5.81 7.66
C ARG A 16 7.84 -5.50 8.75
N GLU A 17 8.38 -5.17 9.91
CA GLU A 17 7.62 -4.92 11.13
C GLU A 17 7.98 -3.55 11.70
N HIS A 18 7.00 -2.86 12.27
CA HIS A 18 7.18 -1.64 13.02
C HIS A 18 6.02 -1.49 13.99
N ASP A 19 6.33 -1.24 15.27
CA ASP A 19 5.33 -1.02 16.32
C ASP A 19 4.19 -2.08 16.31
N GLY A 20 4.54 -3.37 16.25
CA GLY A 20 3.55 -4.46 16.24
C GLY A 20 2.72 -4.61 14.96
N LEU A 21 2.94 -3.79 13.93
CA LEU A 21 2.38 -4.00 12.59
C LEU A 21 3.38 -4.74 11.71
N LYS A 22 2.86 -5.58 10.81
CA LYS A 22 3.65 -6.36 9.85
C LYS A 22 3.08 -6.24 8.45
N VAL A 23 3.94 -5.98 7.46
CA VAL A 23 3.54 -6.09 6.05
C VAL A 23 3.47 -7.56 5.66
N VAL A 24 2.27 -8.11 5.47
CA VAL A 24 2.09 -9.55 5.17
C VAL A 24 1.89 -9.84 3.68
N ALA A 25 1.39 -8.87 2.91
CA ALA A 25 1.26 -8.99 1.46
C ALA A 25 1.38 -7.64 0.75
N LEU A 26 1.82 -7.70 -0.51
CA LEU A 26 1.67 -6.61 -1.46
C LEU A 26 1.00 -7.13 -2.73
N LEU A 27 0.02 -6.38 -3.22
CA LEU A 27 -0.75 -6.68 -4.40
C LEU A 27 -0.76 -5.44 -5.30
N HIS A 28 -1.05 -5.62 -6.58
CA HIS A 28 -1.31 -4.47 -7.46
C HIS A 28 -2.60 -4.68 -8.22
N TYR A 29 -3.28 -3.58 -8.47
CA TYR A 29 -4.51 -3.50 -9.24
C TYR A 29 -4.42 -2.31 -10.20
N GLY A 30 -5.18 -2.38 -11.29
CA GLY A 30 -5.25 -1.33 -12.30
C GLY A 30 -5.13 -1.92 -13.70
N ALA A 31 -5.80 -1.27 -14.65
CA ALA A 31 -5.65 -1.55 -16.08
C ALA A 31 -4.31 -1.00 -16.59
N VAL A 32 -3.21 -1.39 -15.95
CA VAL A 32 -1.87 -0.82 -16.18
C VAL A 32 -1.33 -1.10 -17.58
N ASP A 33 -1.92 -2.09 -18.25
CA ASP A 33 -1.64 -2.42 -19.65
C ASP A 33 -2.42 -1.51 -20.64
N ILE A 34 -3.46 -0.80 -20.17
CA ILE A 34 -4.27 0.18 -20.93
C ILE A 34 -3.84 1.61 -20.60
N ASP A 35 -3.81 1.96 -19.30
CA ASP A 35 -3.28 3.23 -18.80
C ASP A 35 -2.43 2.99 -17.54
N PRO A 36 -1.10 3.05 -17.65
CA PRO A 36 -0.17 2.78 -16.55
C PRO A 36 -0.27 3.78 -15.38
N ARG A 37 -0.98 4.91 -15.54
CA ARG A 37 -1.22 5.88 -14.47
C ARG A 37 -2.24 5.40 -13.43
N HIS A 38 -3.08 4.43 -13.78
CA HIS A 38 -4.07 3.85 -12.86
C HIS A 38 -3.52 2.70 -12.01
N LEU A 39 -2.20 2.60 -11.84
CA LEU A 39 -1.58 1.61 -10.97
C LEU A 39 -1.85 1.93 -9.49
N VAL A 40 -2.48 0.98 -8.81
CA VAL A 40 -2.65 0.95 -7.36
C VAL A 40 -1.85 -0.21 -6.79
N VAL A 41 -1.06 0.06 -5.76
CA VAL A 41 -0.36 -0.94 -4.95
C VAL A 41 -1.05 -1.03 -3.61
N TRP A 42 -1.56 -2.22 -3.30
CA TRP A 42 -2.13 -2.52 -1.98
C TRP A 42 -1.06 -3.15 -1.09
N MET A 43 -0.99 -2.67 0.14
CA MET A 43 -0.16 -3.19 1.20
C MET A 43 -1.07 -3.70 2.32
N LEU A 44 -1.03 -5.00 2.56
CA LEU A 44 -1.85 -5.60 3.61
C LEU A 44 -1.01 -5.75 4.88
N LEU A 45 -1.57 -5.23 5.97
CA LEU A 45 -0.97 -5.24 7.30
C LEU A 45 -1.63 -6.29 8.21
N ASP A 46 -0.86 -6.77 9.17
CA ASP A 46 -1.29 -7.68 10.24
C ASP A 46 -0.55 -7.33 11.55
N GLY A 47 -0.83 -8.03 12.64
CA GLY A 47 -0.17 -7.90 13.93
C GLY A 47 -0.92 -7.02 14.94
N ARG A 48 -1.99 -6.35 14.51
CA ARG A 48 -2.91 -5.59 15.37
C ARG A 48 -4.37 -5.92 15.05
N PRO A 49 -5.30 -5.65 15.98
CA PRO A 49 -6.74 -5.77 15.72
C PRO A 49 -7.18 -4.98 14.48
N ASP A 50 -8.16 -5.51 13.74
CA ASP A 50 -8.64 -4.90 12.50
C ASP A 50 -9.10 -3.45 12.69
N ASP A 51 -9.76 -3.11 13.80
CA ASP A 51 -10.24 -1.75 14.08
C ASP A 51 -9.11 -0.73 14.32
N GLN A 52 -7.89 -1.20 14.60
CA GLN A 52 -6.69 -0.38 14.74
C GLN A 52 -5.88 -0.29 13.43
N ILE A 53 -6.21 -1.11 12.43
CA ILE A 53 -5.59 -1.04 11.10
C ILE A 53 -6.53 -0.29 10.16
N PRO A 54 -6.10 0.82 9.55
CA PRO A 54 -6.97 1.66 8.78
C PRO A 54 -7.46 0.90 7.55
N ALA A 55 -8.76 0.97 7.30
CA ALA A 55 -9.34 0.44 6.09
C ALA A 55 -9.14 1.46 4.97
N TRP A 56 -8.67 1.01 3.80
CA TRP A 56 -8.74 1.80 2.57
C TRP A 56 -7.93 3.10 2.64
N LEU A 57 -6.86 3.10 3.43
CA LEU A 57 -6.06 4.31 3.62
C LEU A 57 -5.17 4.54 2.41
N ARG A 58 -5.42 5.64 1.71
CA ARG A 58 -4.48 6.17 0.72
C ARG A 58 -3.31 6.83 1.45
N VAL A 59 -2.13 6.23 1.36
CA VAL A 59 -0.92 6.80 1.94
C VAL A 59 -0.42 7.93 1.05
N SER A 60 -0.35 9.14 1.62
CA SER A 60 0.05 10.36 0.93
C SER A 60 0.62 11.38 1.91
N PRO A 61 1.72 12.09 1.56
CA PRO A 61 2.22 13.19 2.37
C PRO A 61 1.22 14.36 2.44
N LEU A 62 0.30 14.43 1.47
CA LEU A 62 -0.75 15.47 1.38
C LEU A 62 -2.01 15.12 2.17
N LEU A 63 -2.07 13.95 2.83
CA LEU A 63 -3.21 13.62 3.68
C LEU A 63 -3.24 14.58 4.87
N ILE A 64 -4.39 15.24 5.04
CA ILE A 64 -4.66 16.17 6.14
C ILE A 64 -4.38 15.46 7.46
N GLU A 65 -3.67 16.12 8.37
CA GLU A 65 -3.18 15.51 9.61
C GLU A 65 -4.29 14.91 10.47
N SER A 66 -5.45 15.58 10.56
CA SER A 66 -6.63 15.08 11.28
C SER A 66 -7.27 13.83 10.67
N LEU A 67 -6.92 13.47 9.44
CA LEU A 67 -7.38 12.24 8.78
C LEU A 67 -6.35 11.11 8.86
N ARG A 68 -5.17 11.36 9.43
CA ARG A 68 -4.15 10.32 9.62
C ARG A 68 -4.58 9.37 10.74
N PRO A 69 -4.28 8.06 10.62
CA PRO A 69 -4.52 7.13 11.72
C PRO A 69 -3.71 7.56 12.95
N THR A 70 -4.34 7.57 14.11
CA THR A 70 -3.71 7.94 15.39
C THR A 70 -2.94 6.78 16.00
N ASP A 71 -3.40 5.55 15.75
CA ASP A 71 -2.84 4.35 16.36
C ASP A 71 -1.65 3.78 15.57
N ILE A 72 -1.34 4.34 14.40
CA ILE A 72 -0.25 3.87 13.54
C ILE A 72 0.72 5.01 13.28
N ASP A 73 2.01 4.70 13.35
CA ASP A 73 3.05 5.58 12.85
C ASP A 73 2.89 5.80 11.32
N TYR A 74 2.25 6.91 10.97
CA TYR A 74 2.01 7.28 9.58
C TYR A 74 3.31 7.62 8.84
N SER A 75 4.37 8.02 9.54
CA SER A 75 5.68 8.29 8.92
C SER A 75 6.31 7.02 8.37
N TRP A 76 6.20 5.91 9.10
CA TRP A 76 6.61 4.59 8.62
C TRP A 76 5.85 4.18 7.34
N LEU A 77 4.54 4.44 7.26
CA LEU A 77 3.77 4.18 6.03
C LEU A 77 4.26 5.05 4.86
N LEU A 78 4.60 6.32 5.11
CA LEU A 78 5.16 7.23 4.10
C LEU A 78 6.52 6.74 3.59
N ASP A 79 7.36 6.18 4.45
CA ASP A 79 8.64 5.59 4.07
C ASP A 79 8.45 4.37 3.18
N LEU A 80 7.55 3.44 3.56
CA LEU A 80 7.22 2.29 2.74
C LEU A 80 6.64 2.69 1.38
N ARG A 81 5.78 3.72 1.33
CA ARG A 81 5.29 4.30 0.08
C ARG A 81 6.43 4.84 -0.77
N SER A 82 7.37 5.56 -0.17
CA SER A 82 8.52 6.13 -0.87
C SER A 82 9.40 5.03 -1.49
N GLU A 83 9.58 3.90 -0.80
CA GLU A 83 10.27 2.72 -1.35
C GLU A 83 9.53 2.10 -2.53
N VAL A 84 8.20 2.02 -2.49
CA VAL A 84 7.39 1.57 -3.62
C VAL A 84 7.63 2.48 -4.83
N GLN A 85 7.53 3.80 -4.66
CA GLN A 85 7.71 4.77 -5.74
C GLN A 85 9.13 4.74 -6.29
N GLU A 86 10.15 4.64 -5.45
CA GLU A 86 11.53 4.52 -5.88
C GLU A 86 11.77 3.23 -6.68
N ALA A 87 11.13 2.12 -6.32
CA ALA A 87 11.24 0.88 -7.09
C ALA A 87 10.62 1.02 -8.50
N PHE A 88 9.51 1.74 -8.64
CA PHE A 88 8.91 2.07 -9.93
C PHE A 88 9.75 3.09 -10.72
N ARG A 89 10.34 4.08 -10.05
CA ARG A 89 11.27 5.06 -10.63
C ARG A 89 12.52 4.38 -11.22
N LYS A 90 13.17 3.48 -10.46
CA LYS A 90 14.29 2.65 -10.92
C LYS A 90 13.93 1.76 -12.11
N ALA A 91 12.65 1.39 -12.24
CA ALA A 91 12.14 0.63 -13.37
C ALA A 91 11.71 1.50 -14.56
N ARG A 92 11.91 2.82 -14.51
CA ARG A 92 11.47 3.80 -15.51
C ARG A 92 9.96 3.70 -15.80
N TRP A 93 9.15 3.53 -14.75
CA TRP A 93 7.70 3.63 -14.87
C TRP A 93 7.30 5.02 -15.38
N VAL A 94 6.20 5.10 -16.14
CA VAL A 94 5.78 6.33 -16.84
C VAL A 94 5.53 7.48 -15.87
N ASP A 95 4.94 7.17 -14.71
CA ASP A 95 4.61 8.15 -13.68
C ASP A 95 4.80 7.53 -12.28
N PRO A 96 6.06 7.43 -11.81
CA PRO A 96 6.37 6.73 -10.56
C PRO A 96 5.87 7.49 -9.32
N ASP A 97 5.74 8.81 -9.41
CA ASP A 97 5.33 9.68 -8.30
C ASP A 97 3.82 9.63 -8.04
N ASN A 98 3.03 9.26 -9.05
CA ASN A 98 1.59 9.06 -8.94
C ASN A 98 1.17 7.60 -8.71
N VAL A 99 2.11 6.66 -8.53
CA VAL A 99 1.78 5.31 -8.07
C VAL A 99 1.04 5.40 -6.74
N THR A 100 -0.23 4.99 -6.74
CA THR A 100 -1.09 5.06 -5.56
C THR A 100 -0.78 3.89 -4.64
N VAL A 101 -0.50 4.17 -3.37
CA VAL A 101 -0.28 3.14 -2.34
C VAL A 101 -1.42 3.18 -1.36
N MET A 102 -2.09 2.04 -1.20
CA MET A 102 -3.23 1.84 -0.32
C MET A 102 -2.88 0.82 0.76
N VAL A 103 -3.42 1.01 1.97
CA VAL A 103 -3.24 0.13 3.13
C VAL A 103 -4.59 -0.42 3.59
N ASP A 104 -4.62 -1.69 3.99
CA ASP A 104 -5.73 -2.33 4.69
C ASP A 104 -5.22 -3.46 5.61
N SER A 105 -6.10 -3.98 6.48
CA SER A 105 -5.88 -5.23 7.21
C SER A 105 -5.97 -6.43 6.27
N ALA A 106 -5.02 -7.35 6.38
CA ALA A 106 -5.05 -8.63 5.68
C ALA A 106 -6.27 -9.46 6.07
N HIS A 107 -6.57 -9.52 7.38
CA HIS A 107 -7.71 -10.29 7.89
C HIS A 107 -9.05 -9.69 7.43
N ARG A 108 -9.18 -8.36 7.39
CA ARG A 108 -10.38 -7.70 6.85
C ARG A 108 -10.59 -8.03 5.37
N VAL A 109 -9.53 -7.95 4.57
CA VAL A 109 -9.56 -8.25 3.13
C VAL A 109 -9.84 -9.73 2.88
N GLU A 110 -9.29 -10.64 3.69
CA GLU A 110 -9.58 -12.08 3.58
C GLU A 110 -11.06 -12.39 3.84
N ARG A 111 -11.66 -11.74 4.84
CA ARG A 111 -13.06 -11.97 5.22
C ARG A 111 -14.08 -11.35 4.28
N SER A 112 -13.80 -10.16 3.75
CA SER A 112 -14.80 -9.35 3.03
C SER A 112 -14.41 -8.96 1.60
N GLY A 113 -13.21 -9.35 1.17
CA GLY A 113 -12.60 -8.83 -0.04
C GLY A 113 -12.20 -7.35 0.11
N PHE A 114 -11.78 -6.77 -1.00
CA PHE A 114 -11.65 -5.32 -1.11
C PHE A 114 -13.04 -4.73 -1.39
N ASN A 115 -13.53 -3.85 -0.53
CA ASN A 115 -14.80 -3.13 -0.70
C ASN A 115 -14.80 -2.08 -1.83
N TYR A 116 -14.55 -2.47 -3.09
CA TYR A 116 -14.51 -1.54 -4.25
C TYR A 116 -15.84 -0.87 -4.60
N PHE A 117 -16.97 -1.26 -4.00
CA PHE A 117 -18.30 -0.77 -4.38
C PHE A 117 -19.32 -0.66 -3.22
N ARG A 118 -18.87 -0.45 -1.97
CA ARG A 118 -19.81 -0.15 -0.87
C ARG A 118 -19.93 1.37 -0.69
N GLY A 119 -20.87 1.96 -1.44
CA GLY A 119 -21.39 3.33 -1.24
C GLY A 119 -20.77 4.38 -2.14
#